data_AF-A0A0D0BXI2-F1
#
_entry.id   AF-A0A0D0BXI2-F1
#
_cell.length_a   1.000
_cell.length_b   1.000
_cell.length_c   1.000
_cell.angle_alpha   90.00
_cell.angle_beta   90.00
_cell.angle_gamma   90.00
#
_symmetry.space_group_name_H-M   'P 1'
#
loop_
_entity.id
_entity.type
_entity.pdbx_description
1 polymer ?
#
loop_
_entity_poly.entity_id
_entity_poly.type
_entity_poly.pdbx_seq_one_letter_code
_entity_poly.pdbx_strand_id
1 'polypeptide(L)'
;MSSNANALSNLLVFPEDHQLVGLSNWAIFQDHLQSIAHSMGLSGYLDGTITAPASPAVGAPPAPAAAPSAAPPALTVTPINSWTPLAEEWELCDGQLAGIIYQNIKDPRSIRVTQDMTVHQMRTRLTNEYDTMSAAAQALAKEYYFKQLEALHKAASDVGCTVQDEDLRSHFLTSLPLDHLWILQTHDACSYSDLKCALLEYDMMVESANSSATSSVTSNALVVSGKTNNSVVCNNCRHMVHVKAKCWACGGGSEGKGPCWYTAPKCMELTTTISAVTVESTSVPAIAAATIYDFGDYDFGDWDGKLLPF
;
A
#
# COMPACT_ATOMS: atom_id res chain seq x y z
N MET A 1 12.88 49.27 8.31
CA MET A 1 13.11 48.16 9.25
C MET A 1 13.63 47.00 8.42
N SER A 2 14.95 46.75 8.44
CA SER A 2 15.53 45.59 7.75
C SER A 2 15.18 44.35 8.54
N SER A 3 14.23 43.58 8.04
CA SER A 3 13.98 42.22 8.52
C SER A 3 15.26 41.42 8.33
N ASN A 4 15.85 40.99 9.44
CA ASN A 4 17.09 40.22 9.45
C ASN A 4 16.79 38.85 8.81
N ALA A 5 17.13 38.67 7.53
CA ALA A 5 16.81 37.47 6.75
C ALA A 5 17.63 36.22 7.13
N ASN A 6 18.50 36.32 8.14
CA ASN A 6 19.42 35.26 8.56
C ASN A 6 19.16 34.73 9.97
N ALA A 7 17.96 34.92 10.52
CA ALA A 7 17.56 34.10 11.66
C ALA A 7 17.37 32.68 11.13
N LEU A 8 18.39 31.82 11.32
CA LEU A 8 18.28 30.38 11.17
C LEU A 8 16.97 29.96 11.82
N SER A 9 15.97 29.66 11.00
CA SER A 9 14.63 29.31 11.45
C SER A 9 14.78 28.18 12.45
N ASN A 10 14.34 28.39 13.70
CA ASN A 10 14.28 27.33 14.69
C ASN A 10 13.63 26.13 14.01
N LEU A 11 14.39 25.04 13.85
CA LEU A 11 13.88 23.84 13.18
C LEU A 11 12.61 23.42 13.90
N LEU A 12 11.55 23.25 13.12
CA LEU A 12 10.23 22.97 13.64
C LEU A 12 10.23 21.55 14.24
N VAL A 13 10.02 21.46 15.55
CA VAL A 13 9.90 20.21 16.29
C VAL A 13 8.42 19.96 16.56
N PHE A 14 7.94 18.77 16.19
CA PHE A 14 6.58 18.33 16.40
C PHE A 14 6.37 18.00 17.88
N PRO A 15 5.13 18.09 18.39
CA PRO A 15 4.75 17.46 19.64
C PRO A 15 5.20 15.98 19.71
N GLU A 16 5.55 15.49 20.90
CA GLU A 16 6.08 14.13 21.09
C GLU A 16 5.23 13.02 20.48
N ASP A 17 3.91 13.16 20.47
CA ASP A 17 2.94 12.22 19.90
C ASP A 17 2.91 12.23 18.35
N HIS A 18 3.41 13.29 17.73
CA HIS A 18 3.52 13.44 16.28
C HIS A 18 4.92 13.14 15.74
N GLN A 19 5.94 13.04 16.59
CA GLN A 19 7.28 12.60 16.18
C GLN A 19 7.30 11.11 15.85
N LEU A 20 8.04 10.68 14.83
CA LEU A 20 8.08 9.28 14.43
C LEU A 20 8.76 8.40 15.50
N VAL A 21 7.97 7.53 16.13
CA VAL A 21 8.43 6.56 17.15
C VAL A 21 8.48 5.14 16.56
N GLY A 22 7.65 4.85 15.56
CA GLY A 22 7.56 3.54 14.92
C GLY A 22 6.38 3.44 13.97
N LEU A 23 5.94 2.22 13.68
CA LEU A 23 4.80 1.96 12.77
C LEU A 23 3.49 2.60 13.27
N SER A 24 3.30 2.62 14.59
CA SER A 24 2.02 3.00 15.20
C SER A 24 1.59 4.44 14.90
N ASN A 25 2.54 5.34 14.62
CA ASN A 25 2.25 6.73 14.31
C ASN A 25 2.80 7.21 12.96
N TRP A 26 3.18 6.28 12.08
CA TRP A 26 3.66 6.58 10.74
C TRP A 26 2.68 7.46 9.95
N ALA A 27 1.40 7.08 9.91
CA ALA A 27 0.36 7.82 9.18
C ALA A 27 0.21 9.26 9.69
N ILE A 28 0.20 9.45 11.01
CA ILE A 28 0.07 10.76 11.65
C ILE A 28 1.29 11.62 11.33
N PHE A 29 2.49 11.06 11.43
CA PHE A 29 3.73 11.73 11.08
C PHE A 29 3.75 12.16 9.61
N GLN A 30 3.33 11.27 8.70
CA GLN A 30 3.29 11.53 7.26
C GLN A 30 2.32 12.67 6.91
N ASP A 31 1.11 12.65 7.47
CA ASP A 31 0.11 13.71 7.28
C ASP A 31 0.63 15.06 7.77
N HIS A 32 1.25 15.07 8.95
CA HIS A 32 1.78 16.30 9.53
C HIS A 32 2.95 16.87 8.72
N LEU A 33 3.87 16.00 8.27
CA LEU A 33 4.99 16.38 7.40
C LEU A 33 4.49 16.95 6.07
N GLN A 34 3.47 16.35 5.47
CA GLN A 34 2.88 16.81 4.21
C GLN A 34 2.16 18.16 4.39
N SER A 35 1.44 18.34 5.50
CA SER A 35 0.81 19.61 5.87
C SER A 35 1.82 20.74 5.98
N ILE A 36 2.95 20.51 6.67
CA ILE A 36 4.02 21.49 6.82
C ILE A 36 4.65 21.82 5.47
N ALA A 37 5.04 20.80 4.70
CA ALA A 37 5.63 21.02 3.38
C ALA A 37 4.70 21.83 2.47
N HIS A 38 3.39 21.56 2.50
CA HIS A 38 2.40 22.34 1.75
C HIS A 38 2.30 23.78 2.26
N SER A 39 2.25 23.99 3.58
CA SER A 39 2.18 25.34 4.18
C SER A 39 3.40 26.21 3.89
N MET A 40 4.57 25.57 3.73
CA MET A 40 5.83 26.22 3.39
C MET A 40 6.06 26.33 1.89
N GLY A 41 5.23 25.70 1.06
CA GLY A 41 5.42 25.64 -0.39
C GLY A 41 6.57 24.71 -0.83
N LEU A 42 7.03 23.84 0.06
CA LEU A 42 8.13 22.89 -0.16
C LEU A 42 7.67 21.48 -0.56
N SER A 43 6.39 21.30 -0.91
CA SER A 43 5.85 19.99 -1.28
C SER A 43 6.61 19.35 -2.46
N GLY A 44 7.09 20.17 -3.39
CA GLY A 44 7.85 19.72 -4.57
C GLY A 44 9.23 19.11 -4.25
N TYR A 45 9.82 19.47 -3.11
CA TYR A 45 11.07 18.85 -2.63
C TYR A 45 10.78 17.50 -1.98
N LEU A 46 9.64 17.42 -1.29
CA LEU A 46 9.20 16.23 -0.58
C LEU A 46 8.83 15.10 -1.54
N ASP A 47 8.09 15.40 -2.61
CA ASP A 47 7.73 14.43 -3.66
C ASP A 47 8.85 14.20 -4.70
N GLY A 48 9.89 15.05 -4.70
CA GLY A 48 11.02 14.98 -5.63
C GLY A 48 10.72 15.56 -7.02
N THR A 49 9.61 16.29 -7.19
CA THR A 49 9.27 16.96 -8.45
C THR A 49 10.18 18.17 -8.73
N ILE A 50 10.75 18.79 -7.70
CA ILE A 50 11.78 19.84 -7.80
C ILE A 50 13.17 19.20 -7.63
N THR A 51 13.82 18.92 -8.75
CA THR A 51 15.15 18.29 -8.78
C THR A 51 16.28 19.31 -8.53
N ALA A 52 17.38 18.83 -7.95
CA ALA A 52 18.60 19.65 -7.78
C ALA A 52 19.06 20.25 -9.12
N PRO A 53 19.34 21.56 -9.18
CA PRO A 53 19.90 22.18 -10.37
C PRO A 53 21.23 21.54 -10.75
N ALA A 54 21.45 21.31 -12.05
CA ALA A 54 22.72 20.77 -12.51
C ALA A 54 23.88 21.71 -12.14
N SER A 55 24.87 21.20 -11.42
CA SER A 55 26.06 21.97 -11.08
C SER A 55 26.76 22.44 -12.37
N PRO A 56 27.17 23.72 -12.49
CA PRO A 56 27.85 24.21 -13.67
C PRO A 56 29.09 23.36 -13.95
N ALA A 57 29.16 22.76 -15.14
CA ALA A 57 30.27 21.90 -15.51
C ALA A 57 31.60 22.66 -15.42
N VAL A 58 32.48 22.24 -14.51
CA VAL A 58 33.78 22.85 -14.19
C VAL A 58 34.79 22.81 -15.36
N GLY A 59 34.40 22.38 -16.56
CA GLY A 59 35.30 22.09 -17.68
C GLY A 59 35.09 22.91 -18.96
N ALA A 60 34.20 23.91 -19.00
CA ALA A 60 34.05 24.72 -20.21
C ALA A 60 35.30 25.61 -20.42
N PRO A 61 36.02 25.50 -21.55
CA PRO A 61 37.19 26.33 -21.82
C PRO A 61 36.79 27.82 -21.82
N PRO A 62 37.64 28.71 -21.28
CA PRO A 62 37.32 30.13 -21.17
C PRO A 62 37.00 30.70 -22.55
N ALA A 63 35.77 31.17 -22.72
CA ALA A 63 35.39 31.94 -23.90
C ALA A 63 36.27 33.21 -23.99
N PRO A 64 36.69 33.62 -25.21
CA PRO A 64 37.57 34.77 -25.39
C PRO A 64 36.97 36.04 -24.77
N ALA A 65 37.80 36.72 -23.99
CA ALA A 65 37.45 37.89 -23.18
C ALA A 65 36.77 39.00 -24.00
N ALA A 66 35.46 39.14 -23.83
CA ALA A 66 34.71 40.32 -24.26
C ALA A 66 34.68 41.36 -23.12
N ALA A 67 34.69 42.64 -23.53
CA ALA A 67 34.99 43.83 -22.73
C ALA A 67 34.22 44.00 -21.39
N PRO A 68 34.80 44.73 -20.41
CA PRO A 68 34.19 44.97 -19.11
C PRO A 68 33.21 46.15 -19.17
N SER A 69 31.90 45.90 -19.24
CA SER A 69 30.91 46.89 -18.77
C SER A 69 29.49 46.30 -18.72
N ALA A 70 29.11 45.78 -17.55
CA ALA A 70 27.73 45.84 -17.05
C ALA A 70 27.77 45.61 -15.54
N ALA A 71 27.02 46.41 -14.78
CA ALA A 71 26.83 46.23 -13.35
C ALA A 71 26.37 44.79 -13.03
N PRO A 72 26.72 44.23 -11.85
CA PRO A 72 26.25 42.91 -11.45
C PRO A 72 24.72 42.87 -11.57
N PRO A 73 24.15 41.84 -12.23
CA PRO A 73 22.70 41.70 -12.30
C PRO A 73 22.17 41.67 -10.87
N ALA A 74 21.22 42.55 -10.56
CA ALA A 74 20.57 42.56 -9.26
C ALA A 74 20.03 41.14 -9.00
N LEU A 75 20.39 40.56 -7.85
CA LEU A 75 19.89 39.26 -7.40
C LEU A 75 18.36 39.38 -7.29
N THR A 76 17.65 38.96 -8.34
CA THR A 76 16.20 38.81 -8.31
C THR A 76 15.90 37.66 -7.37
N VAL A 77 15.32 37.99 -6.23
CA VAL A 77 14.80 37.01 -5.27
C VAL A 77 13.77 36.14 -6.00
N THR A 78 14.11 34.87 -6.21
CA THR A 78 13.18 33.88 -6.74
C THR A 78 12.09 33.61 -5.70
N PRO A 79 10.83 33.44 -6.12
CA PRO A 79 9.79 32.96 -5.21
C PRO A 79 10.14 31.57 -4.70
N ILE A 80 9.91 31.32 -3.41
CA ILE A 80 10.18 30.03 -2.73
C ILE A 80 9.52 28.81 -3.39
N ASN A 81 8.48 29.05 -4.21
CA ASN A 81 7.74 28.03 -4.95
C ASN A 81 8.19 27.90 -6.41
N SER A 82 9.40 28.38 -6.74
CA SER A 82 9.95 28.25 -8.09
C SER A 82 10.19 26.79 -8.41
N TRP A 83 9.69 26.33 -9.56
CA TRP A 83 9.98 25.00 -10.10
C TRP A 83 11.44 24.86 -10.58
N THR A 84 12.14 25.99 -10.72
CA THR A 84 13.54 26.08 -11.13
C THR A 84 14.30 26.96 -10.12
N PRO A 85 14.52 26.47 -8.89
CA PRO A 85 15.27 27.22 -7.89
C PRO A 85 16.75 27.35 -8.30
N LEU A 86 17.42 28.36 -7.77
CA LEU A 86 18.89 28.43 -7.85
C LEU A 86 19.51 27.32 -7.00
N ALA A 87 20.75 26.90 -7.31
CA ALA A 87 21.41 25.81 -6.58
C ALA A 87 21.46 26.06 -5.06
N GLU A 88 21.84 27.27 -4.65
CA GLU A 88 21.89 27.67 -3.23
C GLU A 88 20.52 27.69 -2.56
N GLU A 89 19.48 28.13 -3.28
CA GLU A 89 18.09 28.13 -2.79
C GLU A 89 17.55 26.71 -2.65
N TRP A 90 17.87 25.83 -3.61
CA TRP A 90 17.50 24.43 -3.56
C TRP A 90 18.14 23.73 -2.35
N GLU A 91 19.45 23.91 -2.14
CA GLU A 91 20.17 23.32 -0.99
C GLU A 91 19.62 23.82 0.34
N LEU A 92 19.28 25.11 0.44
CA LEU A 92 18.68 25.68 1.65
C LEU A 92 17.31 25.07 1.95
N CYS A 93 16.44 24.98 0.95
CA CYS A 93 15.07 24.45 1.10
C CYS A 93 15.07 22.95 1.39
N ASP A 94 15.88 22.17 0.65
CA ASP A 94 16.06 20.74 0.88
C ASP A 94 16.67 20.50 2.27
N GLY A 95 17.75 21.19 2.62
CA GLY A 95 18.38 21.08 3.94
C GLY A 95 17.46 21.46 5.10
N GLN A 96 16.62 22.49 4.93
CA GLN A 96 15.65 22.89 5.95
C GLN A 96 14.61 21.79 6.20
N LEU A 97 14.01 21.24 5.14
CA LEU A 97 12.98 20.21 5.27
C LEU A 97 13.60 18.86 5.69
N ALA A 98 14.81 18.54 5.27
CA ALA A 98 15.57 17.37 5.71
C ALA A 98 15.89 17.46 7.20
N GLY A 99 16.27 18.65 7.69
CA GLY A 99 16.46 18.94 9.10
C GLY A 99 15.18 18.73 9.92
N ILE A 100 14.02 19.18 9.41
CA ILE A 100 12.72 18.93 10.05
C ILE A 100 12.43 17.42 10.13
N ILE A 101 12.62 16.67 9.04
CA ILE A 101 12.40 15.22 9.05
C ILE A 101 13.33 14.55 10.06
N TYR A 102 14.64 14.81 9.98
CA TYR A 102 15.64 14.19 10.84
C TYR A 102 15.39 14.44 12.33
N GLN A 103 15.03 15.68 12.70
CA GLN A 103 14.82 16.08 14.08
C GLN A 103 13.54 15.49 14.71
N ASN A 104 12.57 15.11 13.87
CA ASN A 104 11.28 14.57 14.28
C ASN A 104 11.21 13.04 14.21
N ILE A 105 12.33 12.36 14.02
CA ILE A 105 12.46 10.91 14.14
C ILE A 105 13.18 10.60 15.46
N LYS A 106 12.61 9.75 16.32
CA LYS A 106 13.24 9.39 17.61
C LYS A 106 14.55 8.64 17.45
N ASP A 107 14.63 7.72 16.48
CA ASP A 107 15.83 6.95 16.16
C ASP A 107 16.09 6.90 14.64
N PRO A 108 16.63 7.97 14.04
CA PRO A 108 16.88 8.00 12.60
C PRO A 108 17.92 6.97 12.15
N ARG A 109 18.80 6.52 13.06
CA ARG A 109 19.86 5.55 12.74
C ARG A 109 19.29 4.15 12.55
N SER A 110 18.31 3.75 13.37
CA SER A 110 17.66 2.43 13.23
C SER A 110 17.05 2.21 11.84
N ILE A 111 16.48 3.27 11.25
CA ILE A 111 15.83 3.26 9.93
C ILE A 111 16.75 3.73 8.79
N ARG A 112 18.05 3.88 9.08
CA ARG A 112 19.10 4.28 8.12
C ARG A 112 18.86 5.63 7.44
N VAL A 113 18.26 6.58 8.14
CA VAL A 113 18.15 7.98 7.72
C VAL A 113 19.37 8.75 8.24
N THR A 114 20.11 9.39 7.34
CA THR A 114 21.34 10.14 7.66
C THR A 114 21.19 11.61 7.26
N GLN A 115 21.94 12.51 7.91
CA GLN A 115 21.79 13.97 7.73
C GLN A 115 22.22 14.47 6.34
N ASP A 116 23.00 13.68 5.60
CA ASP A 116 23.46 13.97 4.24
C ASP A 116 22.45 13.56 3.16
N MET A 117 21.35 12.91 3.53
CA MET A 117 20.28 12.56 2.60
C MET A 117 19.48 13.79 2.19
N THR A 118 19.04 13.80 0.93
CA THR A 118 18.04 14.77 0.47
C THR A 118 16.68 14.45 1.08
N VAL A 119 15.76 15.43 1.09
CA VAL A 119 14.39 15.24 1.59
C VAL A 119 13.71 14.06 0.90
N HIS A 120 13.84 14.00 -0.43
CA HIS A 120 13.24 12.95 -1.24
C HIS A 120 13.79 11.56 -0.89
N GLN A 121 15.10 11.46 -0.63
CA GLN A 121 15.74 10.22 -0.18
C GLN A 121 15.22 9.81 1.19
N MET A 122 15.13 10.75 2.15
CA MET A 122 14.56 10.48 3.48
C MET A 122 13.12 9.98 3.36
N ARG A 123 12.25 10.69 2.62
CA ARG A 123 10.85 10.28 2.43
C ARG A 123 10.75 8.89 1.81
N THR A 124 11.48 8.64 0.72
CA THR A 124 11.47 7.34 0.03
C THR A 124 11.92 6.22 0.96
N ARG A 125 12.96 6.47 1.79
CA ARG A 125 13.43 5.50 2.78
C ARG A 125 12.33 5.19 3.80
N LEU A 126 11.72 6.22 4.38
CA LEU A 126 10.65 6.08 5.36
C LEU A 126 9.45 5.33 4.79
N THR A 127 8.94 5.74 3.63
CA THR A 127 7.83 5.07 2.93
C THR A 127 8.15 3.60 2.67
N ASN A 128 9.35 3.27 2.17
CA ASN A 128 9.72 1.88 1.92
C ASN A 128 9.78 1.03 3.19
N GLU A 129 10.35 1.55 4.28
CA GLU A 129 10.41 0.81 5.55
C GLU A 129 9.01 0.63 6.15
N TYR A 130 8.25 1.72 6.29
CA TYR A 130 6.99 1.70 7.02
C TYR A 130 5.80 1.18 6.21
N ASP A 131 5.74 1.37 4.89
CA ASP A 131 4.66 0.79 4.09
C ASP A 131 4.85 -0.72 3.94
N THR A 132 6.09 -1.20 3.77
CA THR A 132 6.39 -2.64 3.72
C THR A 132 6.11 -3.30 5.06
N MET A 133 6.55 -2.67 6.16
CA MET A 133 6.27 -3.18 7.49
C MET A 133 4.79 -3.09 7.86
N SER A 134 4.06 -2.07 7.39
CA SER A 134 2.61 -1.99 7.58
C SER A 134 1.90 -3.11 6.84
N ALA A 135 2.26 -3.42 5.59
CA ALA A 135 1.67 -4.54 4.85
C ALA A 135 1.94 -5.88 5.57
N ALA A 136 3.18 -6.15 5.96
CA ALA A 136 3.53 -7.37 6.69
C ALA A 136 2.85 -7.45 8.07
N ALA A 137 2.80 -6.34 8.82
CA ALA A 137 2.13 -6.28 10.11
C ALA A 137 0.61 -6.44 9.98
N GLN A 138 -0.01 -5.86 8.93
CA GLN A 138 -1.42 -6.07 8.62
C GLN A 138 -1.70 -7.53 8.26
N ALA A 139 -0.84 -8.17 7.47
CA ALA A 139 -0.97 -9.59 7.15
C ALA A 139 -0.90 -10.47 8.41
N LEU A 140 0.05 -10.19 9.32
CA LEU A 140 0.18 -10.89 10.59
C LEU A 140 -1.00 -10.62 11.55
N ALA A 141 -1.48 -9.38 11.63
CA ALA A 141 -2.63 -9.01 12.44
C ALA A 141 -3.90 -9.72 11.96
N LYS A 142 -4.11 -9.79 10.64
CA LYS A 142 -5.19 -10.56 10.02
C LYS A 142 -5.09 -12.04 10.35
N GLU A 143 -3.90 -12.64 10.20
CA GLU A 143 -3.68 -14.06 10.55
C GLU A 143 -3.96 -14.34 12.03
N TYR A 144 -3.54 -13.44 12.93
CA TYR A 144 -3.80 -13.56 14.36
C TYR A 144 -5.29 -13.49 14.68
N TYR A 145 -6.00 -12.52 14.07
CA TYR A 145 -7.45 -12.40 14.19
C TYR A 145 -8.17 -13.68 13.76
N PHE A 146 -7.78 -14.26 12.61
CA PHE A 146 -8.34 -15.52 12.15
C PHE A 146 -8.09 -16.68 13.11
N LYS A 147 -6.87 -16.81 13.64
CA LYS A 147 -6.55 -17.84 14.64
C LYS A 147 -7.37 -17.65 15.91
N GLN A 148 -7.61 -16.41 16.32
CA GLN A 148 -8.42 -16.10 17.51
C GLN A 148 -9.88 -16.50 17.30
N LEU A 149 -10.47 -16.18 16.14
CA LEU A 149 -11.83 -16.61 15.79
C LEU A 149 -11.97 -18.14 15.76
N GLU A 150 -11.01 -18.84 15.15
CA GLU A 150 -11.00 -20.30 15.11
C GLU A 150 -10.86 -20.93 16.50
N ALA A 151 -10.01 -20.35 17.35
CA ALA A 151 -9.85 -20.80 18.73
C ALA A 151 -11.13 -20.59 19.55
N LEU A 152 -11.82 -19.46 19.35
CA LEU A 152 -13.08 -19.16 20.03
C LEU A 152 -14.22 -20.07 19.56
N HIS A 153 -14.31 -20.32 18.24
CA HIS A 153 -15.27 -21.26 17.67
C HIS A 153 -15.06 -22.69 18.19
N LYS A 154 -13.79 -23.12 18.27
CA LYS A 154 -13.43 -24.41 18.86
C LYS A 154 -13.80 -24.50 20.33
N ALA A 155 -13.47 -23.48 21.12
CA ALA A 155 -13.82 -23.44 22.55
C ALA A 155 -15.34 -23.48 22.78
N ALA A 156 -16.12 -22.77 21.96
CA ALA A 156 -17.58 -22.84 21.99
C ALA A 156 -18.09 -24.26 21.67
N SER A 157 -17.50 -24.91 20.67
CA SER A 157 -17.84 -26.29 20.29
C SER A 157 -17.53 -27.29 21.42
N ASP A 158 -16.40 -27.11 22.11
CA ASP A 158 -15.97 -27.98 23.21
C ASP A 158 -16.91 -27.92 24.44
N VAL A 159 -17.60 -26.79 24.65
CA VAL A 159 -18.64 -26.64 25.69
C VAL A 159 -20.04 -27.02 25.21
N GLY A 160 -20.17 -27.57 24.00
CA GLY A 160 -21.44 -28.01 23.42
C GLY A 160 -22.26 -26.88 22.78
N CYS A 161 -21.68 -25.69 22.58
CA CYS A 161 -22.33 -24.62 21.83
C CYS A 161 -22.13 -24.85 20.32
N THR A 162 -23.24 -24.92 19.59
CA THR A 162 -23.24 -25.01 18.13
C THR A 162 -23.28 -23.62 17.52
N VAL A 163 -22.11 -23.07 17.20
CA VAL A 163 -22.00 -21.84 16.40
C VAL A 163 -22.18 -22.22 14.92
N GLN A 164 -23.23 -21.71 14.28
CA GLN A 164 -23.49 -21.97 12.87
C GLN A 164 -22.53 -21.19 11.98
N ASP A 165 -22.32 -21.67 10.75
CA ASP A 165 -21.45 -21.00 9.77
C ASP A 165 -21.98 -19.59 9.45
N GLU A 166 -23.30 -19.41 9.43
CA GLU A 166 -23.97 -18.12 9.23
C GLU A 166 -23.62 -17.08 10.31
N ASP A 167 -23.47 -17.51 11.57
CA ASP A 167 -23.12 -16.62 12.69
C ASP A 167 -21.67 -16.15 12.57
N LEU A 168 -20.76 -17.10 12.27
CA LEU A 168 -19.35 -16.78 11.99
C LEU A 168 -19.22 -15.84 10.80
N ARG A 169 -19.98 -16.11 9.73
CA ARG A 169 -19.99 -15.30 8.52
C ARG A 169 -20.46 -13.89 8.82
N SER A 170 -21.59 -13.72 9.50
CA SER A 170 -22.11 -12.40 9.86
C SER A 170 -21.12 -11.63 10.73
N HIS A 171 -20.54 -12.28 11.75
CA HIS A 171 -19.57 -11.62 12.63
C HIS A 171 -18.31 -11.19 11.87
N PHE A 172 -17.77 -12.10 11.05
CA PHE A 172 -16.62 -11.81 10.21
C PHE A 172 -16.88 -10.63 9.27
N LEU A 173 -18.02 -10.63 8.58
CA LEU A 173 -18.39 -9.55 7.66
C LEU A 173 -18.55 -8.20 8.35
N THR A 174 -19.08 -8.17 9.58
CA THR A 174 -19.17 -6.93 10.36
C THR A 174 -17.83 -6.42 10.90
N SER A 175 -16.81 -7.29 10.96
CA SER A 175 -15.47 -6.93 11.40
C SER A 175 -14.57 -6.39 10.29
N LEU A 176 -14.94 -6.59 9.02
CA LEU A 176 -14.15 -6.15 7.88
C LEU A 176 -14.25 -4.63 7.67
N PRO A 177 -13.14 -3.95 7.31
CA PRO A 177 -13.20 -2.56 6.94
C PRO A 177 -13.96 -2.35 5.62
N LEU A 178 -14.48 -1.12 5.41
CA LEU A 178 -15.43 -0.81 4.33
C LEU A 178 -14.87 -1.05 2.91
N ASP A 179 -13.55 -1.01 2.76
CA ASP A 179 -12.83 -1.31 1.52
C ASP A 179 -12.96 -2.78 1.08
N HIS A 180 -13.37 -3.67 1.97
CA HIS A 180 -13.59 -5.09 1.69
C HIS A 180 -15.06 -5.43 1.40
N LEU A 181 -15.97 -4.45 1.38
CA LEU A 181 -17.39 -4.68 1.13
C LEU A 181 -17.70 -5.26 -0.26
N TRP A 182 -16.78 -5.18 -1.23
CA TRP A 182 -16.98 -5.84 -2.52
C TRP A 182 -17.05 -7.37 -2.38
N ILE A 183 -16.38 -7.94 -1.36
CA ILE A 183 -16.42 -9.38 -1.06
C ILE A 183 -17.85 -9.79 -0.67
N LEU A 184 -18.58 -8.92 0.05
CA LEU A 184 -20.00 -9.13 0.35
C LEU A 184 -20.84 -9.25 -0.92
N GLN A 185 -20.53 -8.43 -1.93
CA GLN A 185 -21.33 -8.39 -3.16
C GLN A 185 -21.14 -9.64 -4.02
N THR A 186 -19.96 -10.27 -3.96
CA THR A 186 -19.64 -11.44 -4.80
C THR A 186 -19.77 -12.78 -4.07
N HIS A 187 -19.76 -12.80 -2.73
CA HIS A 187 -19.68 -14.01 -1.92
C HIS A 187 -20.75 -14.12 -0.80
N ASP A 188 -21.89 -13.43 -0.92
CA ASP A 188 -22.96 -13.46 0.11
C ASP A 188 -23.57 -14.85 0.38
N ALA A 189 -23.30 -15.86 -0.46
CA ALA A 189 -23.74 -17.24 -0.25
C ALA A 189 -22.60 -18.21 0.08
N CYS A 190 -21.38 -17.72 0.28
CA CYS A 190 -20.21 -18.54 0.54
C CYS A 190 -20.12 -18.94 2.01
N SER A 191 -19.48 -20.08 2.27
CA SER A 191 -19.14 -20.50 3.64
C SER A 191 -18.09 -19.57 4.25
N TYR A 192 -17.95 -19.58 5.58
CA TYR A 192 -16.87 -18.83 6.25
C TYR A 192 -15.48 -19.21 5.70
N SER A 193 -15.23 -20.49 5.42
CA SER A 193 -13.94 -20.93 4.85
C SER A 193 -13.69 -20.37 3.45
N ASP A 194 -14.72 -20.33 2.59
CA ASP A 194 -14.60 -19.78 1.24
C ASP A 194 -14.35 -18.27 1.30
N LEU A 195 -15.02 -17.59 2.23
CA LEU A 195 -14.87 -16.15 2.46
C LEU A 195 -13.48 -15.79 2.98
N LYS A 196 -12.94 -16.59 3.90
CA LYS A 196 -11.56 -16.47 4.39
C LYS A 196 -10.54 -16.65 3.25
N CYS A 197 -10.73 -17.67 2.41
CA CYS A 197 -9.87 -17.88 1.24
C CYS A 197 -9.95 -16.71 0.26
N ALA A 198 -11.15 -16.22 -0.06
CA ALA A 198 -11.35 -15.09 -0.96
C ALA A 198 -10.67 -13.81 -0.45
N LEU A 199 -10.71 -13.55 0.87
CA LEU A 199 -10.01 -12.41 1.47
C LEU A 199 -8.49 -12.53 1.34
N LEU A 200 -7.92 -13.70 1.68
CA LEU A 200 -6.48 -13.93 1.59
C LEU A 200 -5.96 -13.82 0.15
N GLU A 201 -6.74 -14.30 -0.81
CA GLU A 201 -6.41 -14.16 -2.23
C GLU A 201 -6.48 -12.72 -2.72
N TYR A 202 -7.47 -11.96 -2.27
CA TYR A 202 -7.55 -10.53 -2.58
C TYR A 202 -6.34 -9.77 -2.04
N ASP A 203 -5.98 -9.99 -0.78
CA ASP A 203 -4.79 -9.37 -0.18
C ASP A 203 -3.54 -9.68 -1.01
N MET A 204 -3.35 -10.94 -1.38
CA MET A 204 -2.24 -11.37 -2.24
C MET A 204 -2.28 -10.71 -3.64
N MET A 205 -3.46 -10.50 -4.22
CA MET A 205 -3.62 -9.80 -5.50
C MET A 205 -3.29 -8.30 -5.39
N VAL A 206 -3.74 -7.64 -4.33
CA VAL A 206 -3.47 -6.21 -4.08
C VAL A 206 -1.97 -5.99 -3.84
N GLU A 207 -1.33 -6.83 -3.04
CA GLU A 207 0.11 -6.78 -2.81
C GLU A 207 0.91 -7.00 -4.11
N SER A 208 0.48 -7.95 -4.94
CA SER A 208 1.12 -8.24 -6.23
C SER A 208 0.97 -7.08 -7.23
N ALA A 209 -0.20 -6.42 -7.23
CA ALA A 209 -0.46 -5.26 -8.08
C ALA A 209 0.40 -4.06 -7.66
N ASN A 210 0.51 -3.81 -6.35
CA ASN A 210 1.31 -2.71 -5.81
C ASN A 210 2.82 -2.93 -6.03
N SER A 211 3.30 -4.16 -5.86
CA SER A 211 4.71 -4.53 -6.09
C SER A 211 5.14 -4.36 -7.56
N SER A 212 4.19 -4.53 -8.49
CA SER A 212 4.45 -4.39 -9.94
C SER A 212 4.57 -2.93 -10.39
N ALA A 213 3.99 -1.98 -9.63
CA ALA A 213 4.02 -0.56 -9.98
C ALA A 213 5.35 0.13 -9.64
N THR A 214 6.05 -0.31 -8.59
CA THR A 214 7.28 0.32 -8.10
C THR A 214 8.56 -0.12 -8.80
N SER A 215 8.53 -1.20 -9.60
CA SER A 215 9.72 -1.74 -10.27
C SER A 215 10.01 -1.17 -11.67
N SER A 216 9.30 -0.13 -12.11
CA SER A 216 9.43 0.44 -13.47
C SER A 216 10.25 1.74 -13.55
N VAL A 217 11.23 1.95 -12.67
CA VAL A 217 12.20 3.05 -12.81
C VAL A 217 13.61 2.50 -12.82
N THR A 218 14.02 2.00 -13.99
CA THR A 218 15.34 2.17 -14.64
C THR A 218 15.55 1.06 -15.67
N SER A 219 15.25 1.35 -16.94
CA SER A 219 15.89 0.69 -18.07
C SER A 219 15.92 1.63 -19.26
N ASN A 220 17.14 1.81 -19.75
CA ASN A 220 17.54 2.79 -20.75
C ASN A 220 16.80 2.65 -22.09
N ALA A 221 16.73 3.80 -22.77
CA ALA A 221 16.27 4.09 -24.11
C ALA A 221 16.43 2.95 -25.15
N LEU A 222 15.31 2.60 -25.79
CA LEU A 222 15.26 2.41 -27.23
C LEU A 222 13.87 2.79 -27.77
N VAL A 223 13.88 3.70 -28.73
CA VAL A 223 12.72 4.25 -29.44
C VAL A 223 11.87 3.14 -30.04
N VAL A 224 10.64 2.96 -29.55
CA VAL A 224 9.53 2.37 -30.33
C VAL A 224 8.26 3.17 -30.03
N SER A 225 7.61 3.57 -31.11
CA SER A 225 6.49 4.50 -31.22
C SER A 225 5.33 4.30 -30.24
N GLY A 226 4.69 5.43 -29.94
CA GLY A 226 3.48 5.64 -29.13
C GLY A 226 2.55 4.43 -29.00
N LYS A 227 2.50 3.89 -27.79
CA LYS A 227 1.51 2.90 -27.38
C LYS A 227 0.34 3.66 -26.77
N THR A 228 -0.69 3.91 -27.57
CA THR A 228 -2.00 4.25 -27.02
C THR A 228 -2.41 3.12 -26.09
N ASN A 229 -3.00 3.46 -24.94
CA ASN A 229 -3.55 2.53 -23.95
C ASN A 229 -4.80 1.84 -24.51
N ASN A 230 -4.68 1.18 -25.66
CA ASN A 230 -5.72 0.34 -26.21
C ASN A 230 -5.81 -0.86 -25.28
N SER A 231 -6.85 -0.87 -24.45
CA SER A 231 -7.24 -2.01 -23.62
C SER A 231 -7.16 -3.28 -24.46
N VAL A 232 -6.22 -4.16 -24.13
CA VAL A 232 -6.01 -5.38 -24.91
C VAL A 232 -7.13 -6.35 -24.55
N VAL A 233 -8.08 -6.52 -25.48
CA VAL A 233 -9.17 -7.48 -25.36
C VAL A 233 -8.63 -8.88 -25.63
N CYS A 234 -8.84 -9.81 -24.71
CA CYS A 234 -8.49 -11.21 -24.89
C CYS A 234 -9.29 -11.82 -26.05
N ASN A 235 -8.62 -12.31 -27.10
CA ASN A 235 -9.29 -12.98 -28.22
C ASN A 235 -9.98 -14.31 -27.86
N ASN A 236 -9.79 -14.82 -26.64
CA ASN A 236 -10.43 -16.05 -26.17
C ASN A 236 -11.72 -15.76 -25.37
N CYS A 237 -11.60 -15.04 -24.24
CA CYS A 237 -12.73 -14.78 -23.34
C CYS A 237 -13.35 -13.37 -23.51
N ARG A 238 -12.80 -12.51 -24.37
CA ARG A 238 -13.22 -11.11 -24.61
C ARG A 238 -13.13 -10.15 -23.41
N HIS A 239 -12.42 -10.51 -22.34
CA HIS A 239 -12.13 -9.59 -21.23
C HIS A 239 -10.93 -8.67 -21.54
N MET A 240 -10.97 -7.44 -21.02
CA MET A 240 -10.00 -6.37 -21.31
C MET A 240 -8.72 -6.39 -20.45
N VAL A 241 -8.50 -7.45 -19.67
CA VAL A 241 -7.47 -7.49 -18.62
C VAL A 241 -6.21 -8.25 -19.06
N HIS A 242 -6.31 -9.13 -20.04
CA HIS A 242 -5.22 -10.04 -20.41
C HIS A 242 -5.22 -10.43 -21.89
N VAL A 243 -4.12 -11.02 -22.35
CA VAL A 243 -3.96 -11.60 -23.70
C VAL A 243 -4.27 -13.10 -23.71
N LYS A 244 -4.61 -13.67 -24.88
CA LYS A 244 -4.93 -15.11 -25.02
C LYS A 244 -3.88 -16.04 -24.40
N ALA A 245 -2.59 -15.69 -24.48
CA ALA A 245 -1.51 -16.48 -23.88
C ALA A 245 -1.63 -16.66 -22.36
N LYS A 246 -2.19 -15.66 -21.65
CA LYS A 246 -2.43 -15.65 -20.20
C LYS A 246 -3.88 -15.94 -19.82
N CYS A 247 -4.72 -16.37 -20.77
CA CYS A 247 -6.11 -16.65 -20.51
C CYS A 247 -6.28 -18.03 -19.86
N TRP A 248 -7.04 -18.09 -18.76
CA TRP A 248 -7.38 -19.34 -18.06
C TRP A 248 -8.65 -20.03 -18.58
N ALA A 249 -9.47 -19.32 -19.37
CA ALA A 249 -10.66 -19.90 -20.00
C ALA A 249 -10.28 -21.01 -20.98
N CYS A 250 -11.22 -21.94 -21.26
CA CYS A 250 -11.01 -23.00 -22.24
C CYS A 250 -10.51 -22.45 -23.58
N GLY A 251 -9.49 -23.05 -24.19
CA GLY A 251 -8.83 -22.58 -25.41
C GLY A 251 -7.79 -21.46 -25.20
N GLY A 252 -7.55 -21.08 -23.94
CA GLY A 252 -6.54 -20.10 -23.54
C GLY A 252 -5.14 -20.71 -23.40
N GLY A 253 -4.10 -19.90 -23.53
CA GLY A 253 -2.71 -20.38 -23.42
C GLY A 253 -2.31 -20.82 -22.01
N SER A 254 -3.14 -20.51 -21.00
CA SER A 254 -2.96 -20.92 -19.61
C SER A 254 -4.18 -21.69 -19.10
N GLU A 255 -4.92 -22.35 -19.99
CA GLU A 255 -6.02 -23.24 -19.63
C GLU A 255 -5.59 -24.27 -18.57
N GLY A 256 -6.42 -24.46 -17.55
CA GLY A 256 -6.16 -25.40 -16.45
C GLY A 256 -5.11 -24.94 -15.43
N LYS A 257 -4.51 -23.76 -15.60
CA LYS A 257 -3.58 -23.13 -14.64
C LYS A 257 -4.22 -22.00 -13.82
N GLY A 258 -5.54 -21.89 -13.89
CA GLY A 258 -6.29 -20.92 -13.10
C GLY A 258 -6.27 -21.30 -11.60
N PRO A 259 -6.47 -20.32 -10.71
CA PRO A 259 -6.72 -20.56 -9.29
C PRO A 259 -7.84 -21.58 -9.06
N CYS A 260 -7.87 -22.25 -7.91
CA CYS A 260 -8.81 -23.34 -7.62
C CYS A 260 -10.30 -22.92 -7.65
N TRP A 261 -10.61 -21.63 -7.45
CA TRP A 261 -11.96 -21.08 -7.57
C TRP A 261 -12.38 -20.73 -9.01
N TYR A 262 -11.42 -20.66 -9.95
CA TYR A 262 -11.75 -20.37 -11.33
C TYR A 262 -12.39 -21.60 -11.98
N THR A 263 -13.72 -21.59 -12.00
CA THR A 263 -14.48 -22.59 -12.74
C THR A 263 -14.56 -22.13 -14.19
N ALA A 264 -13.68 -22.66 -15.04
CA ALA A 264 -13.76 -22.42 -16.46
C ALA A 264 -15.17 -22.79 -16.95
N PRO A 265 -15.87 -21.91 -17.69
CA PRO A 265 -17.11 -22.29 -18.33
C PRO A 265 -16.86 -23.58 -19.09
N LYS A 266 -17.68 -24.61 -18.83
CA LYS A 266 -17.51 -25.93 -19.46
C LYS A 266 -17.33 -25.68 -20.95
N CYS A 267 -16.15 -26.02 -21.45
CA CYS A 267 -15.92 -26.00 -22.88
C CYS A 267 -17.05 -26.82 -23.47
N MET A 268 -17.85 -26.24 -24.37
CA MET A 268 -18.84 -27.04 -25.09
C MET A 268 -18.03 -28.09 -25.84
N GLU A 269 -17.96 -29.29 -25.27
CA GLU A 269 -17.45 -30.47 -25.93
C GLU A 269 -18.20 -30.57 -27.25
N LEU A 270 -17.43 -30.57 -28.33
CA LEU A 270 -17.95 -30.81 -29.66
C LEU A 270 -18.65 -32.17 -29.61
N THR A 271 -19.97 -32.11 -29.72
CA THR A 271 -20.90 -33.13 -29.21
C THR A 271 -20.59 -34.50 -29.81
N THR A 272 -20.05 -35.41 -29.00
CA THR A 272 -20.12 -36.85 -29.27
C THR A 272 -21.15 -37.43 -28.32
N THR A 273 -22.32 -37.70 -28.88
CA THR A 273 -23.55 -38.19 -28.24
C THR A 273 -23.38 -39.61 -27.68
N ILE A 274 -23.43 -39.83 -26.35
CA ILE A 274 -23.96 -41.06 -25.73
C ILE A 274 -24.62 -40.72 -24.36
N SER A 275 -25.78 -41.34 -24.13
CA SER A 275 -26.79 -41.08 -23.11
C SER A 275 -26.61 -41.76 -21.73
N ALA A 276 -27.20 -41.08 -20.73
CA ALA A 276 -28.03 -41.58 -19.60
C ALA A 276 -27.42 -42.40 -18.44
N VAL A 277 -27.71 -42.03 -17.18
CA VAL A 277 -28.86 -42.53 -16.36
C VAL A 277 -28.87 -41.84 -14.98
N THR A 278 -30.08 -41.52 -14.52
CA THR A 278 -30.49 -40.89 -13.24
C THR A 278 -30.69 -41.93 -12.12
N VAL A 279 -30.34 -41.61 -10.86
CA VAL A 279 -31.08 -42.08 -9.65
C VAL A 279 -31.03 -41.03 -8.54
N GLU A 280 -32.20 -40.77 -7.97
CA GLU A 280 -32.55 -39.79 -6.93
C GLU A 280 -32.68 -40.49 -5.56
N SER A 281 -32.34 -39.83 -4.46
CA SER A 281 -32.76 -40.24 -3.11
C SER A 281 -32.77 -39.06 -2.14
N THR A 282 -33.94 -38.87 -1.51
CA THR A 282 -34.30 -37.76 -0.64
C THR A 282 -34.43 -38.24 0.81
N SER A 283 -33.90 -37.51 1.79
CA SER A 283 -34.24 -37.69 3.20
C SER A 283 -34.37 -36.32 3.91
N VAL A 284 -35.33 -36.25 4.84
CA VAL A 284 -35.82 -35.05 5.52
C VAL A 284 -35.14 -34.90 6.90
N PRO A 285 -34.79 -33.69 7.38
CA PRO A 285 -34.31 -33.50 8.75
C PRO A 285 -35.40 -33.06 9.74
N ALA A 286 -35.21 -33.44 11.00
CA ALA A 286 -36.03 -33.11 12.16
C ALA A 286 -35.62 -31.77 12.81
N ILE A 287 -36.61 -31.05 13.33
CA ILE A 287 -36.48 -29.73 13.98
C ILE A 287 -36.15 -29.92 15.47
N ALA A 288 -35.05 -29.33 15.95
CA ALA A 288 -34.69 -29.28 17.37
C ALA A 288 -34.78 -27.84 17.90
N ALA A 289 -35.30 -27.69 19.12
CA ALA A 289 -35.55 -26.43 19.80
C ALA A 289 -34.28 -25.81 20.38
N ALA A 290 -34.10 -24.49 20.19
CA ALA A 290 -32.97 -23.73 20.71
C ALA A 290 -33.25 -23.21 22.14
N THR A 291 -32.37 -23.55 23.08
CA THR A 291 -32.25 -22.91 24.39
C THR A 291 -31.23 -21.78 24.31
N ILE A 292 -31.64 -20.57 24.68
CA ILE A 292 -30.81 -19.37 24.76
C ILE A 292 -29.96 -19.45 26.04
N TYR A 293 -28.64 -19.43 25.90
CA TYR A 293 -27.70 -19.30 27.01
C TYR A 293 -27.14 -17.87 27.05
N ASP A 294 -27.19 -17.28 28.25
CA ASP A 294 -26.68 -15.96 28.59
C ASP A 294 -25.22 -16.08 29.05
N PHE A 295 -24.29 -15.47 28.31
CA PHE A 295 -22.85 -15.46 28.62
C PHE A 295 -22.49 -14.18 29.37
N GLY A 296 -22.69 -14.20 30.69
CA GLY A 296 -22.14 -13.19 31.59
C GLY A 296 -20.64 -13.38 31.82
N ASP A 297 -19.90 -12.27 31.73
CA ASP A 297 -18.59 -11.96 32.30
C ASP A 297 -17.49 -13.04 32.16
N TYR A 298 -16.83 -13.06 31.00
CA TYR A 298 -15.50 -13.62 30.86
C TYR A 298 -14.44 -12.54 31.10
N ASP A 299 -13.84 -12.55 32.29
CA ASP A 299 -12.73 -11.70 32.68
C ASP A 299 -11.45 -12.18 31.98
N PHE A 300 -10.96 -11.40 31.01
CA PHE A 300 -9.72 -11.69 30.29
C PHE A 300 -8.53 -11.45 31.23
N GLY A 301 -8.07 -12.52 31.86
CA GLY A 301 -6.86 -12.51 32.68
C GLY A 301 -5.66 -11.96 31.91
N ASP A 302 -5.14 -10.84 32.43
CA ASP A 302 -3.79 -10.30 32.34
C ASP A 302 -2.81 -11.09 31.44
N TRP A 303 -2.80 -10.75 30.15
CA TRP A 303 -1.85 -11.29 29.19
C TRP A 303 -0.58 -10.43 29.25
N ASP A 304 0.38 -10.90 30.05
CA ASP A 304 1.67 -10.25 30.29
C ASP A 304 2.48 -10.17 28.97
N GLY A 305 2.36 -9.04 28.28
CA GLY A 305 2.87 -8.76 26.94
C GLY A 305 4.38 -8.69 26.82
N LYS A 306 5.08 -9.81 27.07
CA LYS A 306 6.50 -9.97 26.71
C LYS A 306 6.63 -10.25 25.21
N LEU A 307 6.68 -9.18 24.43
CA LEU A 307 7.23 -9.20 23.08
C LEU A 307 8.68 -9.69 23.16
N LEU A 308 8.98 -10.80 22.47
CA LEU A 308 10.34 -11.24 22.22
C LEU A 308 11.05 -10.26 21.28
N PRO A 309 12.33 -9.95 21.50
CA PRO A 309 13.10 -9.10 20.61
C PRO A 309 13.44 -9.87 19.32
N PHE A 310 13.18 -9.24 18.18
CA PHE A 310 13.75 -9.59 16.88
C PHE A 310 15.04 -8.81 16.65
#